data_AF-A0A9P9CVB9-F1
#
_entry.id   AF-A0A9P9CVB9-F1
#
_cell.length_a   1.000
_cell.length_b   1.000
_cell.length_c   1.000
_cell.angle_alpha   90.00
_cell.angle_beta   90.00
_cell.angle_gamma   90.00
#
_symmetry.space_group_name_H-M   'P 1'
#
loop_
_entity.id
_entity.type
_entity.pdbx_description
1 polymer ?
#
loop_
_entity_poly.entity_id
_entity_poly.type
_entity_poly.pdbx_seq_one_letter_code
_entity_poly.pdbx_strand_id
1 'polypeptide(L)'
;MQFFTRAAVFAVLAVLAGTTVALPSELATHELEARGKPAHWSSKLESYKTYHTRYMELECSSHKNTKFFKVCCGPLKKKQKLSSRPAACDPDKTFWADDCGNHSEAKY
;
A
#
# COMPACT_ATOMS: atom_id res chain seq x y z
N MET A 1 -49.47 -60.53 25.55
CA MET A 1 -50.21 -59.24 25.49
C MET A 1 -49.33 -58.27 24.71
N GLN A 2 -49.38 -58.33 23.37
CA GLN A 2 -50.07 -57.40 22.46
C GLN A 2 -49.46 -55.98 22.45
N PHE A 3 -48.60 -55.70 21.47
CA PHE A 3 -48.25 -54.34 21.05
C PHE A 3 -48.64 -54.19 19.57
N PHE A 4 -49.83 -53.63 19.32
CA PHE A 4 -50.24 -53.14 18.01
C PHE A 4 -51.04 -51.86 18.20
N THR A 5 -50.46 -50.72 17.80
CA THR A 5 -51.11 -49.47 17.30
C THR A 5 -49.98 -48.42 17.25
N ARG A 6 -49.79 -47.57 16.24
CA ARG A 6 -50.70 -46.92 15.28
C ARG A 6 -49.91 -46.46 14.04
N ALA A 7 -50.61 -46.42 12.92
CA ALA A 7 -50.15 -45.93 11.63
C ALA A 7 -49.89 -44.41 11.61
N ALA A 8 -49.30 -44.02 10.46
CA ALA A 8 -49.45 -42.74 9.78
C ALA A 8 -48.33 -41.68 9.94
N VAL A 9 -47.48 -41.65 8.90
CA VAL A 9 -47.20 -40.50 8.03
C VAL A 9 -46.86 -39.16 8.71
N PHE A 10 -45.58 -38.79 8.66
CA PHE A 10 -45.17 -37.40 8.49
C PHE A 10 -44.09 -37.31 7.42
N ALA A 11 -44.52 -36.93 6.22
CA ALA A 11 -43.63 -36.42 5.19
C ALA A 11 -43.26 -34.99 5.53
N VAL A 12 -41.98 -34.66 5.70
CA VAL A 12 -41.46 -33.32 5.40
C VAL A 12 -40.01 -33.44 4.93
N LEU A 13 -39.81 -33.10 3.66
CA LEU A 13 -38.51 -32.82 3.04
C LEU A 13 -37.85 -31.63 3.75
N ALA A 14 -36.60 -31.77 4.16
CA ALA A 14 -35.72 -30.62 4.39
C ALA A 14 -34.37 -30.88 3.72
N VAL A 15 -34.28 -30.46 2.46
CA VAL A 15 -33.00 -30.28 1.77
C VAL A 15 -32.19 -29.29 2.59
N LEU A 16 -31.09 -29.74 3.21
CA LEU A 16 -30.13 -28.86 3.83
C LEU A 16 -29.43 -28.09 2.70
N ALA A 17 -30.01 -26.95 2.34
CA ALA A 17 -29.37 -25.96 1.49
C ALA A 17 -28.12 -25.47 2.23
N GLY A 18 -26.95 -25.94 1.81
CA GLY A 18 -25.67 -25.42 2.28
C GLY A 18 -25.54 -23.96 1.85
N THR A 19 -25.78 -23.03 2.78
CA THR A 19 -25.44 -21.62 2.56
C THR A 19 -23.94 -21.45 2.79
N THR A 20 -23.14 -21.58 1.73
CA THR A 20 -21.77 -21.07 1.76
C THR A 20 -21.86 -19.55 1.77
N VAL A 21 -21.65 -18.93 2.93
CA VAL A 21 -21.45 -17.49 3.04
C VAL A 21 -20.09 -17.17 2.43
N ALA A 22 -20.07 -16.84 1.14
CA ALA A 22 -18.90 -16.23 0.53
C ALA A 22 -18.79 -14.81 1.11
N LEU A 23 -17.89 -14.61 2.08
CA LEU A 23 -17.50 -13.27 2.51
C LEU A 23 -16.79 -12.62 1.32
N PRO A 24 -17.32 -11.53 0.72
CA PRO A 24 -16.54 -10.76 -0.22
C PRO A 24 -15.36 -10.20 0.57
N SER A 25 -14.14 -10.59 0.18
CA SER A 25 -12.94 -9.90 0.58
C SER A 25 -12.97 -8.54 -0.11
N GLU A 26 -13.67 -7.59 0.50
CA GLU A 26 -13.50 -6.19 0.14
C GLU A 26 -12.09 -5.82 0.57
N LEU A 27 -11.15 -5.93 -0.37
CA LEU A 27 -9.91 -5.17 -0.35
C LEU A 27 -10.34 -3.72 -0.26
N ALA A 28 -10.44 -3.22 0.97
CA ALA A 28 -10.51 -1.81 1.25
C ALA A 28 -9.19 -1.21 0.73
N THR A 29 -9.18 -0.83 -0.54
CA THR A 29 -8.20 0.10 -1.08
C THR A 29 -8.53 1.42 -0.43
N HIS A 30 -8.03 1.62 0.79
CA HIS A 30 -7.95 2.92 1.38
C HIS A 30 -6.91 3.66 0.56
N GLU A 31 -7.35 4.25 -0.57
CA GLU A 31 -6.60 5.30 -1.23
C GLU A 31 -6.56 6.42 -0.20
N LEU A 32 -5.51 6.41 0.62
CA LEU A 32 -5.06 7.60 1.33
C LEU A 32 -5.07 8.67 0.25
N GLU A 33 -6.01 9.63 0.33
CA GLU A 33 -6.05 10.77 -0.56
C GLU A 33 -4.67 11.44 -0.46
N ALA A 34 -3.79 11.05 -1.38
CA ALA A 34 -2.48 11.65 -1.50
C ALA A 34 -2.79 13.12 -1.70
N ARG A 35 -2.26 13.98 -0.81
CA ARG A 35 -2.48 15.43 -0.91
C ARG A 35 -2.33 15.80 -2.38
N GLY A 36 -3.43 16.21 -2.99
CA GLY A 36 -3.49 16.35 -4.44
C GLY A 36 -2.34 17.23 -4.92
N LYS A 37 -1.81 16.93 -6.12
CA LYS A 37 -0.75 17.74 -6.73
C LYS A 37 -1.10 19.24 -6.57
N PRO A 38 -0.21 20.06 -5.99
CA PRO A 38 -0.45 21.49 -5.86
C PRO A 38 -0.79 22.12 -7.21
N ALA A 39 -1.75 23.06 -7.22
CA ALA A 39 -2.20 23.72 -8.46
C ALA A 39 -1.05 24.40 -9.22
N HIS A 40 -0.04 24.88 -8.50
CA HIS A 40 1.15 25.54 -9.03
C HIS A 40 2.33 24.58 -9.34
N TRP A 41 2.12 23.26 -9.32
CA TRP A 41 3.18 22.31 -9.66
C TRP A 41 3.59 22.43 -11.13
N SER A 42 4.83 22.87 -11.37
CA SER A 42 5.30 23.13 -12.72
C SER A 42 5.46 21.85 -13.55
N SER A 43 5.01 21.88 -14.80
CA SER A 43 5.22 20.82 -15.79
C SER A 43 6.69 20.63 -16.21
N LYS A 44 7.58 21.54 -15.78
CA LYS A 44 9.04 21.47 -15.97
C LYS A 44 9.75 20.61 -14.92
N LEU A 45 9.04 20.20 -13.87
CA LEU A 45 9.54 19.32 -12.81
C LEU A 45 9.19 17.86 -13.11
N GLU A 46 9.76 16.95 -12.33
CA GLU A 46 9.30 15.57 -12.25
C GLU A 46 7.80 15.49 -11.85
N SER A 47 7.19 14.31 -12.04
CA SER A 47 5.80 14.13 -11.63
C SER A 47 5.68 14.35 -10.11
N TYR A 48 4.60 15.00 -9.68
CA TYR A 48 4.40 15.26 -8.25
C TYR A 48 4.33 13.97 -7.45
N LYS A 49 3.70 12.92 -8.00
CA LYS A 49 3.65 11.60 -7.37
C LYS A 49 5.07 11.06 -7.12
N THR A 50 5.92 11.06 -8.14
CA THR A 50 7.32 10.60 -8.02
C THR A 50 8.10 11.40 -6.98
N TYR A 51 8.00 12.73 -7.04
CA TYR A 51 8.64 13.61 -6.06
C TYR A 51 8.14 13.34 -4.64
N HIS A 52 6.83 13.23 -4.46
CA HIS A 52 6.21 13.15 -3.14
C HIS A 52 6.44 11.78 -2.50
N THR A 53 6.39 10.68 -3.27
CA THR A 53 6.78 9.35 -2.80
C THR A 53 8.21 9.37 -2.24
N ARG A 54 9.17 9.87 -3.03
CA ARG A 54 10.56 9.99 -2.59
C ARG A 54 10.73 10.93 -1.39
N TYR A 55 9.94 12.00 -1.30
CA TYR A 55 9.94 12.89 -0.15
C TYR A 55 9.55 12.16 1.14
N MET A 56 8.60 11.23 1.06
CA MET A 56 8.14 10.43 2.20
C MET A 56 9.16 9.35 2.57
N GLU A 57 9.68 8.62 1.59
CA GLU A 57 10.67 7.55 1.80
C GLU A 57 11.98 8.06 2.40
N LEU A 58 12.38 9.29 2.06
CA LEU A 58 13.57 9.94 2.63
C LEU A 58 13.29 10.73 3.93
N GLU A 59 12.09 10.59 4.49
CA GLU A 59 11.65 11.30 5.70
C GLU A 59 11.96 12.81 5.67
N CYS A 60 11.75 13.45 4.51
CA CYS A 60 12.21 14.80 4.28
C CYS A 60 11.58 15.85 5.22
N SER A 61 10.44 15.55 5.83
CA SER A 61 9.82 16.36 6.87
C SER A 61 10.66 16.43 8.15
N SER A 62 11.46 15.40 8.44
CA SER A 62 12.32 15.30 9.63
C SER A 62 13.68 15.98 9.44
N HIS A 63 14.12 16.16 8.19
CA HIS A 63 15.44 16.69 7.87
C HIS A 63 15.48 18.19 7.53
N LYS A 64 14.44 18.96 7.87
CA LYS A 64 14.35 20.40 7.53
C LYS A 64 15.61 21.17 7.95
N ASN A 65 15.98 22.19 7.15
CA ASN A 65 17.16 23.04 7.37
C ASN A 65 18.54 22.33 7.30
N THR A 66 18.60 21.04 6.99
CA THR A 66 19.87 20.31 6.84
C THR A 66 20.43 20.38 5.41
N LYS A 67 21.70 19.98 5.25
CA LYS A 67 22.30 19.76 3.92
C LYS A 67 21.57 18.65 3.16
N PHE A 68 21.14 17.59 3.84
CA PHE A 68 20.38 16.50 3.24
C PHE A 68 19.09 17.02 2.60
N PHE A 69 18.32 17.84 3.32
CA PHE A 69 17.09 18.42 2.77
C PHE A 69 17.34 19.28 1.54
N LYS A 70 18.36 20.12 1.56
CA LYS A 70 18.73 20.98 0.41
C LYS A 70 19.13 20.17 -0.83
N VAL A 71 19.79 19.03 -0.63
CA VAL A 71 20.35 18.22 -1.72
C VAL A 71 19.35 17.18 -2.22
N CYS A 72 18.63 16.52 -1.31
CA CYS A 72 17.81 15.35 -1.61
C CYS A 72 16.30 15.66 -1.64
N CYS A 73 15.79 16.59 -0.83
CA CYS A 73 14.35 16.73 -0.62
C CYS A 73 13.63 17.67 -1.59
N GLY A 74 14.34 18.28 -2.53
CA GLY A 74 13.75 19.10 -3.59
C GLY A 74 13.27 18.27 -4.79
N PRO A 75 12.38 18.82 -5.65
CA PRO A 75 12.01 18.20 -6.90
C PRO A 75 13.16 18.22 -7.92
N LEU A 76 13.18 17.20 -8.78
CA LEU A 76 14.02 17.14 -9.96
C LEU A 76 13.40 17.95 -11.10
N LYS A 77 14.25 18.50 -11.98
CA LYS A 77 13.80 18.97 -13.30
C LYS A 77 13.43 17.76 -14.16
N LYS A 78 12.49 17.90 -15.09
CA LYS A 78 11.95 16.79 -15.91
C LYS A 78 13.00 15.95 -16.67
N LYS A 79 14.16 16.52 -16.99
CA LYS A 79 15.28 15.84 -17.66
C LYS A 79 16.42 15.43 -16.71
N GLN A 80 16.32 15.78 -15.44
CA GLN A 80 17.30 15.40 -14.42
C GLN A 80 16.98 14.01 -13.91
N LYS A 81 18.00 13.16 -13.77
CA LYS A 81 17.86 11.81 -13.23
C LYS A 81 18.19 11.81 -11.74
N LEU A 82 17.57 10.91 -10.98
CA LEU A 82 17.88 10.74 -9.56
C LEU A 82 19.35 10.34 -9.35
N SER A 83 19.91 9.56 -10.29
CA SER A 83 21.33 9.20 -10.34
C SER A 83 22.29 10.39 -10.46
N SER A 84 21.78 11.60 -10.76
CA SER A 84 22.61 12.82 -10.73
C SER A 84 22.76 13.39 -9.32
N ARG A 85 22.10 12.81 -8.31
CA ARG A 85 22.20 13.19 -6.90
C ARG A 85 23.10 12.18 -6.17
N PRO A 86 23.60 12.53 -4.96
CA PRO A 86 24.28 11.56 -4.10
C PRO A 86 23.41 10.33 -3.85
N ALA A 87 24.05 9.17 -3.64
CA ALA A 87 23.36 7.91 -3.37
C ALA A 87 22.40 7.97 -2.18
N ALA A 88 22.70 8.80 -1.17
CA ALA A 88 21.81 9.02 -0.02
C ALA A 88 20.45 9.67 -0.38
N CYS A 89 20.29 10.20 -1.59
CA CYS A 89 19.00 10.75 -2.05
C CYS A 89 18.12 9.70 -2.76
N ASP A 90 18.61 8.48 -2.89
CA ASP A 90 17.91 7.39 -3.56
C ASP A 90 17.34 6.44 -2.49
N PRO A 91 16.01 6.37 -2.34
CA PRO A 91 15.36 5.55 -1.32
C PRO A 91 15.70 4.06 -1.45
N ASP A 92 15.96 3.58 -2.67
CA ASP A 92 16.38 2.20 -2.94
C ASP A 92 17.84 1.94 -2.51
N LYS A 93 18.61 2.99 -2.22
CA LYS A 93 19.98 2.93 -1.71
C LYS A 93 20.05 3.20 -0.21
N THR A 94 19.01 3.82 0.36
CA THR A 94 18.86 4.00 1.80
C THR A 94 18.02 2.84 2.32
N PHE A 95 18.69 1.73 2.64
CA PHE A 95 18.07 0.54 3.23
C PHE A 95 17.09 0.92 4.35
N TRP A 96 15.80 0.73 4.11
CA TRP A 96 14.86 0.44 5.18
C TRP A 96 14.51 -1.02 5.09
N ALA A 97 14.88 -1.76 6.13
CA ALA A 97 14.43 -3.13 6.29
C ALA A 97 12.94 -3.14 6.74
N ASP A 98 12.07 -3.59 5.82
CA ASP A 98 10.76 -4.25 5.90
C ASP A 98 9.88 -3.91 7.08
N ASP A 99 8.67 -3.47 6.75
CA ASP A 99 7.44 -4.10 7.21
C ASP A 99 6.41 -3.87 6.07
N CYS A 100 6.32 -4.67 5.00
CA CYS A 100 6.20 -6.12 4.92
C CYS A 100 6.75 -6.66 3.57
N GLY A 101 7.85 -7.40 3.57
CA GLY A 101 8.15 -8.37 2.52
C GLY A 101 9.44 -8.18 1.71
N ASN A 102 10.52 -8.69 2.30
CA ASN A 102 11.71 -9.30 1.71
C ASN A 102 12.91 -8.38 1.38
N HIS A 103 13.74 -8.09 2.38
CA HIS A 103 15.11 -7.60 2.19
C HIS A 103 16.11 -8.68 1.81
N SER A 104 16.71 -8.50 0.63
CA SER A 104 18.08 -8.95 0.37
C SER A 104 19.08 -7.87 0.78
N GLU A 105 19.99 -8.26 1.65
CA GLU A 105 21.09 -7.51 2.25
C GLU A 105 21.86 -6.60 1.27
N ALA A 106 22.24 -5.40 1.71
CA ALA A 106 23.58 -4.92 1.37
C ALA A 106 24.32 -4.45 2.62
N LYS A 107 25.34 -5.23 2.94
CA LYS A 107 26.53 -4.78 3.63
C LYS A 107 27.18 -3.68 2.79
N TYR A 108 27.63 -2.61 3.44
CA TYR A 108 29.00 -2.08 3.46
C TYR A 108 28.99 -0.68 4.05
#